data_AF-A0A8T8S8L7-F1
#
_entry.id   AF-A0A8T8S8L7-F1
#
_cell.length_a   1.000
_cell.length_b   1.000
_cell.length_c   1.000
_cell.angle_alpha   90.00
_cell.angle_beta   90.00
_cell.angle_gamma   90.00
#
_symmetry.space_group_name_H-M   'P 1'
#
loop_
_entity.id
_entity.type
_entity.pdbx_description
1 polymer ?
#
loop_
_entity_poly.entity_id
_entity_poly.type
_entity_poly.pdbx_seq_one_letter_code
_entity_poly.pdbx_strand_id
1 'polypeptide(L)'
;RSGLETDDVALAHAIVTVPINPEFGSLNLAQAVILLAYEWSKGQALAQPPEVPLDPPAPHGELEGLIDHLTRDLDAAGYFFPPDRRTMTLRTLRTALTKTGWSHNDIRMMRGVITALGRKLRTPEPAADTKPAASKPAKPKLVCRSEENARGRIPKRVCKAQEDWNAQPGNMTDDLQTKSGSVGG
;
A
#
# COMPACT_ATOMS: atom_id res chain seq x y z
N ARG A 1 -31.72 33.02 -28.17
CA ARG A 1 -32.19 31.69 -27.75
C ARG A 1 -33.72 31.75 -27.76
N SER A 2 -34.38 31.10 -28.70
CA SER A 2 -35.83 30.86 -28.63
C SER A 2 -36.09 29.68 -27.69
N GLY A 3 -37.16 29.77 -26.90
CA GLY A 3 -37.76 28.62 -26.22
C GLY A 3 -38.80 27.96 -27.12
N LEU A 4 -39.81 27.35 -26.51
CA LEU A 4 -41.05 26.97 -27.18
C LEU A 4 -41.88 28.21 -27.54
N GLU A 5 -42.68 28.12 -28.60
CA GLU A 5 -43.68 29.15 -28.93
C GLU A 5 -44.91 29.00 -28.03
N THR A 6 -45.76 30.04 -27.95
CA THR A 6 -46.98 30.01 -27.12
C THR A 6 -47.92 28.87 -27.53
N ASP A 7 -47.99 28.60 -28.83
CA ASP A 7 -48.83 27.54 -29.40
C ASP A 7 -48.27 26.14 -29.07
N ASP A 8 -46.94 25.97 -29.07
CA ASP A 8 -46.30 24.73 -28.60
C ASP A 8 -46.63 24.44 -27.12
N VAL A 9 -46.60 25.48 -26.28
CA VAL A 9 -46.93 25.37 -24.85
C VAL A 9 -48.41 25.06 -24.65
N ALA A 10 -49.30 25.61 -25.49
CA ALA A 10 -50.74 25.35 -25.42
C ALA A 10 -51.12 23.90 -25.76
N LEU A 11 -50.28 23.17 -26.50
CA LEU A 11 -50.46 21.74 -26.79
C LEU A 11 -49.99 20.82 -25.63
N ALA A 12 -49.22 21.35 -24.68
CA ALA A 12 -48.67 20.56 -23.58
C ALA A 12 -49.70 20.33 -22.46
N HIS A 13 -49.84 19.07 -22.02
CA HIS A 13 -50.76 18.71 -20.93
C HIS A 13 -50.23 19.10 -19.54
N ALA A 14 -48.93 19.37 -19.43
CA ALA A 14 -48.26 19.80 -18.20
C ALA A 14 -47.04 20.66 -18.55
N ILE A 15 -46.77 21.67 -17.71
CA ILE A 15 -45.60 22.55 -17.83
C ILE A 15 -44.66 22.22 -16.66
N VAL A 16 -43.41 21.91 -16.96
CA VAL A 16 -42.36 21.65 -15.94
C VAL A 16 -41.41 22.84 -15.88
N THR A 17 -41.49 23.60 -14.79
CA THR A 17 -40.61 24.76 -14.55
C THR A 17 -39.43 24.34 -13.67
N VAL A 18 -38.21 24.40 -14.21
CA VAL A 18 -36.99 24.14 -13.45
C VAL A 18 -36.65 25.38 -12.60
N PRO A 19 -36.43 25.25 -11.28
CA PRO A 19 -36.06 26.38 -10.42
C PRO A 19 -34.61 26.82 -10.72
N ILE A 20 -34.48 27.98 -11.38
CA ILE A 20 -33.20 28.61 -11.73
C ILE A 20 -33.13 30.05 -11.21
N ASN A 21 -31.93 30.63 -11.14
CA ASN A 21 -31.78 32.05 -10.79
C ASN A 21 -32.55 32.92 -11.80
N PRO A 22 -33.51 33.76 -11.38
CA PRO A 22 -34.27 34.62 -12.28
C PRO A 22 -33.40 35.61 -13.07
N GLU A 23 -32.24 36.02 -12.56
CA GLU A 23 -31.28 36.88 -13.27
C GLU A 23 -30.63 36.17 -14.47
N PHE A 24 -30.62 34.83 -14.47
CA PHE A 24 -30.04 33.98 -15.52
C PHE A 24 -31.05 32.91 -15.98
N GLY A 25 -32.26 33.35 -16.32
CA GLY A 25 -33.42 32.52 -16.66
C GLY A 25 -33.33 31.67 -17.94
N SER A 26 -32.15 31.35 -18.47
CA SER A 26 -32.00 30.47 -19.64
C SER A 26 -30.97 29.36 -19.43
N LEU A 27 -31.44 28.11 -19.42
CA LEU A 27 -30.60 26.91 -19.51
C LEU A 27 -30.18 26.64 -20.96
N ASN A 28 -29.10 25.89 -21.14
CA ASN A 28 -28.87 25.17 -22.39
C ASN A 28 -29.89 24.03 -22.53
N LEU A 29 -30.35 23.72 -23.75
CA LEU A 29 -31.23 22.59 -24.03
C LEU A 29 -30.66 21.28 -23.44
N ALA A 30 -29.35 21.03 -23.61
CA ALA A 30 -28.69 19.87 -23.02
C ALA A 30 -28.75 19.84 -21.49
N GLN A 31 -28.70 21.00 -20.83
CA GLN A 31 -28.83 21.12 -19.37
C GLN A 31 -30.28 20.90 -18.91
N ALA A 32 -31.27 21.41 -19.64
CA ALA A 32 -32.68 21.15 -19.34
C ALA A 32 -33.02 19.65 -19.49
N VAL A 33 -32.55 19.01 -20.57
CA VAL A 33 -32.78 17.58 -20.83
C VAL A 33 -32.13 16.70 -19.75
N ILE A 34 -30.87 16.95 -19.35
CA ILE A 34 -30.23 16.12 -18.31
C ILE A 34 -30.87 16.30 -16.93
N LEU A 35 -31.36 17.50 -16.59
CA LEU A 35 -32.07 17.73 -15.32
C LEU A 35 -33.41 16.97 -15.29
N LEU A 36 -34.20 17.03 -16.37
CA LEU A 36 -35.45 16.26 -16.47
C LEU A 36 -35.19 14.75 -16.44
N ALA A 37 -34.17 14.28 -17.16
CA ALA A 37 -33.78 12.87 -17.14
C ALA A 37 -33.31 12.41 -15.75
N TYR A 38 -32.61 13.26 -14.99
CA TYR A 38 -32.14 12.96 -13.64
C TYR A 38 -33.28 12.91 -12.62
N GLU A 39 -34.21 13.88 -12.62
CA GLU A 39 -35.37 13.81 -11.71
C GLU A 39 -36.30 12.63 -12.06
N TRP A 40 -36.49 12.34 -13.35
CA TRP A 40 -37.23 11.16 -13.80
C TRP A 40 -36.57 9.85 -13.35
N SER A 41 -35.23 9.82 -13.29
CA SER A 41 -34.50 8.60 -12.93
C SER A 41 -34.49 8.31 -11.43
N LYS A 42 -34.61 9.32 -10.55
CA LYS A 42 -34.84 9.12 -9.10
C LYS A 42 -36.14 8.38 -8.80
N GLY A 43 -37.15 8.50 -9.67
CA GLY A 43 -38.42 7.77 -9.57
C GLY A 43 -38.33 6.30 -9.99
N GLN A 44 -37.16 5.84 -10.47
CA GLN A 44 -36.93 4.47 -10.90
C GLN A 44 -35.90 3.79 -9.98
N ALA A 45 -36.04 2.47 -9.83
CA ALA A 45 -35.00 1.63 -9.26
C ALA A 45 -33.86 1.45 -10.29
N LEU A 46 -33.11 2.51 -10.54
CA LEU A 46 -31.86 2.42 -11.28
C LEU A 46 -30.88 1.51 -10.54
N ALA A 47 -30.04 0.82 -11.29
CA ALA A 47 -28.87 0.15 -10.74
C ALA A 47 -27.88 1.20 -10.21
N GLN A 48 -28.04 1.60 -8.94
CA GLN A 48 -26.99 2.27 -8.21
C GLN A 48 -25.76 1.34 -8.13
N PRO A 49 -24.54 1.89 -8.01
CA PRO A 49 -23.41 1.09 -7.55
C PRO A 49 -23.84 0.35 -6.28
N PRO A 50 -23.52 -0.95 -6.14
CA PRO A 50 -23.94 -1.70 -4.96
C PRO A 50 -23.48 -0.95 -3.71
N GLU A 51 -24.41 -0.69 -2.79
CA GLU A 51 -24.08 -0.09 -1.49
C GLU A 51 -22.99 -0.95 -0.87
N VAL A 52 -21.78 -0.39 -0.74
CA VAL A 52 -20.69 -1.08 -0.05
C VAL A 52 -21.03 -0.98 1.44
N PRO A 53 -21.40 -2.09 2.10
CA PRO A 53 -21.74 -2.02 3.51
C PRO A 53 -20.49 -1.58 4.27
N LEU A 54 -20.59 -0.47 4.99
CA LEU A 54 -19.54 -0.03 5.90
C LEU A 54 -19.44 -1.04 7.04
N ASP A 55 -18.21 -1.37 7.45
CA ASP A 55 -17.98 -2.21 8.63
C ASP A 55 -18.69 -1.57 9.85
N PRO A 56 -19.41 -2.36 10.68
CA PRO A 56 -20.09 -1.82 11.85
C PRO A 56 -19.09 -1.26 12.87
N PRO A 57 -19.51 -0.28 13.70
CA PRO A 57 -18.67 0.23 14.77
C PRO A 57 -18.20 -0.89 15.72
N ALA A 58 -16.91 -0.86 16.05
CA ALA A 58 -16.30 -1.82 16.96
C ALA A 58 -16.87 -1.72 18.40
N PRO A 59 -16.79 -2.79 19.20
CA PRO A 59 -17.12 -2.77 20.61
C PRO A 59 -16.36 -1.67 21.36
N HIS A 60 -17.05 -0.98 22.28
CA HIS A 60 -16.51 0.16 23.01
C HIS A 60 -15.16 -0.13 23.72
N GLY A 61 -14.95 -1.36 24.21
CA GLY A 61 -13.69 -1.76 24.84
C GLY A 61 -12.47 -1.76 23.90
N GLU A 62 -12.65 -1.98 22.59
CA GLU A 62 -11.55 -1.87 21.63
C GLU A 62 -11.12 -0.41 21.41
N LEU A 63 -12.08 0.51 21.46
CA LEU A 63 -11.85 1.95 21.34
C LEU A 63 -11.21 2.51 22.62
N GLU A 64 -11.70 2.13 23.81
CA GLU A 64 -11.08 2.56 25.07
C GLU A 64 -9.64 2.04 25.19
N GLY A 65 -9.38 0.78 24.84
CA GLY A 65 -8.00 0.28 24.82
C GLY A 65 -7.09 0.96 23.77
N LEU A 66 -7.64 1.63 22.75
CA LEU A 66 -6.89 2.45 21.79
C LEU A 66 -6.59 3.83 22.41
N ILE A 67 -7.58 4.43 23.06
CA ILE A 67 -7.42 5.67 23.84
C ILE A 67 -6.34 5.47 24.91
N ASP A 68 -6.33 4.35 25.63
CA ASP A 68 -5.31 4.01 26.62
C ASP A 68 -3.91 3.85 26.00
N HIS A 69 -3.82 3.22 24.83
CA HIS A 69 -2.55 3.05 24.11
C HIS A 69 -1.99 4.41 23.67
N LEU A 70 -2.82 5.23 23.02
CA LEU A 70 -2.43 6.57 22.58
C LEU A 70 -2.08 7.48 23.77
N THR A 71 -2.86 7.42 24.86
CA THR A 71 -2.62 8.24 26.06
C THR A 71 -1.28 7.90 26.70
N ARG A 72 -0.96 6.60 26.84
CA ARG A 72 0.33 6.14 27.40
C ARG A 72 1.52 6.68 26.61
N ASP A 73 1.46 6.58 25.28
CA ASP A 73 2.55 6.99 24.41
C ASP A 73 2.68 8.53 24.34
N LEU A 74 1.56 9.26 24.43
CA LEU A 74 1.54 10.72 24.54
C LEU A 74 2.02 11.24 25.91
N ASP A 75 1.71 10.55 27.01
CA ASP A 75 2.29 10.82 28.34
C ASP A 75 3.81 10.61 28.29
N ALA A 76 4.30 9.53 27.70
CA ALA A 76 5.73 9.26 27.53
C ALA A 76 6.44 10.28 26.63
N ALA A 77 5.74 10.85 25.64
CA ALA A 77 6.22 11.94 24.79
C ALA A 77 6.12 13.34 25.44
N GLY A 78 5.55 13.46 26.64
CA GLY A 78 5.40 14.74 27.35
C GLY A 78 4.30 15.66 26.80
N TYR A 79 3.36 15.15 26.01
CA TYR A 79 2.33 15.94 25.33
C TYR A 79 1.40 16.71 26.28
N PHE A 80 1.16 16.17 27.48
CA PHE A 80 0.17 16.70 28.44
C PHE A 80 0.73 17.78 29.39
N PHE A 81 1.72 18.57 28.95
CA PHE A 81 2.29 19.69 29.71
C PHE A 81 1.69 21.05 29.28
N PRO A 82 1.39 22.00 30.20
CA PRO A 82 1.48 21.90 31.66
C PRO A 82 0.39 21.02 32.29
N PRO A 83 0.63 20.42 33.47
CA PRO A 83 -0.22 19.40 34.07
C PRO A 83 -1.66 19.84 34.34
N ASP A 84 -1.87 21.12 34.65
CA ASP A 84 -3.19 21.70 34.95
C ASP A 84 -4.20 21.53 33.81
N ARG A 85 -3.72 21.40 32.57
CA ARG A 85 -4.58 21.19 31.38
C ARG A 85 -4.77 19.72 31.00
N ARG A 86 -4.02 18.78 31.59
CA ARG A 86 -4.01 17.35 31.20
C ARG A 86 -5.43 16.76 31.15
N THR A 87 -6.25 16.98 32.17
CA THR A 87 -7.62 16.47 32.24
C THR A 87 -8.53 17.00 31.12
N MET A 88 -8.37 18.27 30.73
CA MET A 88 -9.15 18.89 29.65
C MET A 88 -8.67 18.39 28.28
N THR A 89 -7.36 18.26 28.07
CA THR A 89 -6.77 17.69 26.85
C THR A 89 -7.21 16.23 26.65
N LEU A 90 -7.17 15.40 27.70
CA LEU A 90 -7.63 14.01 27.66
C LEU A 90 -9.12 13.89 27.31
N ARG A 91 -9.98 14.74 27.89
CA ARG A 91 -11.41 14.77 27.56
C ARG A 91 -11.65 15.16 26.10
N THR A 92 -10.87 16.10 25.58
CA THR A 92 -10.94 16.54 24.18
C THR A 92 -10.51 15.42 23.23
N LEU A 93 -9.40 14.74 23.55
CA LEU A 93 -8.87 13.62 22.78
C LEU A 93 -9.85 12.43 22.74
N ARG A 94 -10.41 12.01 23.89
CA ARG A 94 -11.46 10.98 23.93
C ARG A 94 -12.65 11.39 23.07
N THR A 95 -13.14 12.62 23.21
CA THR A 95 -14.29 13.15 22.44
C THR A 95 -14.04 13.12 20.93
N ALA A 96 -12.83 13.45 20.48
CA ALA A 96 -12.46 13.40 19.05
C ALA A 96 -12.50 11.96 18.50
N LEU A 97 -11.98 10.99 19.27
CA LEU A 97 -11.92 9.58 18.88
C LEU A 97 -13.28 8.86 18.95
N THR A 98 -14.19 9.26 19.85
CA THR A 98 -15.53 8.64 19.94
C THR A 98 -16.53 9.10 18.86
N LYS A 99 -16.34 10.29 18.27
CA LYS A 99 -17.31 10.87 17.31
C LYS A 99 -17.42 10.12 15.97
N THR A 100 -16.44 9.28 15.66
CA THR A 100 -16.14 8.82 14.29
C THR A 100 -16.58 7.37 14.01
N GLY A 101 -17.11 6.64 15.00
CA GLY A 101 -17.78 5.34 14.78
C GLY A 101 -16.89 4.24 14.18
N TRP A 102 -15.66 4.12 14.66
CA TRP A 102 -14.61 3.29 14.03
C TRP A 102 -14.94 1.80 13.96
N SER A 103 -14.58 1.16 12.86
CA SER A 103 -14.60 -0.30 12.73
C SER A 103 -13.44 -0.96 13.47
N HIS A 104 -13.52 -2.30 13.60
CA HIS A 104 -12.40 -3.12 14.10
C HIS A 104 -11.11 -2.91 13.28
N ASN A 105 -11.26 -2.73 11.96
CA ASN A 105 -10.15 -2.55 11.04
C ASN A 105 -9.45 -1.20 11.27
N ASP A 106 -10.22 -0.12 11.48
CA ASP A 106 -9.69 1.22 11.79
C ASP A 106 -8.91 1.22 13.11
N ILE A 107 -9.48 0.62 14.17
CA ILE A 107 -8.83 0.53 15.48
C ILE A 107 -7.52 -0.27 15.37
N ARG A 108 -7.53 -1.40 14.66
CA ARG A 108 -6.33 -2.22 14.44
C ARG A 108 -5.26 -1.46 13.65
N MET A 109 -5.66 -0.79 12.58
CA MET A 109 -4.78 0.02 11.72
C MET A 109 -4.11 1.14 12.53
N MET A 110 -4.89 1.89 13.30
CA MET A 110 -4.39 3.01 14.11
C MET A 110 -3.55 2.57 15.31
N ARG A 111 -3.84 1.43 15.94
CA ARG A 111 -2.90 0.81 16.91
C ARG A 111 -1.56 0.48 16.24
N GLY A 112 -1.59 0.03 14.98
CA GLY A 112 -0.40 -0.19 14.16
C GLY A 112 0.38 1.11 13.90
N VAL A 113 -0.31 2.19 13.53
CA VAL A 113 0.29 3.54 13.35
C VAL A 113 0.95 4.02 14.64
N ILE A 114 0.26 3.97 15.79
CA ILE A 114 0.82 4.35 17.09
C ILE A 114 2.07 3.52 17.40
N THR A 115 1.99 2.19 17.23
CA THR A 115 3.14 1.28 17.44
C THR A 115 4.33 1.63 16.53
N ALA A 116 4.08 2.05 15.28
CA ALA A 116 5.12 2.43 14.34
C ALA A 116 5.79 3.76 14.71
N LEU A 117 5.03 4.73 15.24
CA LEU A 117 5.53 6.02 15.72
C LEU A 117 6.25 5.90 17.08
N GLY A 118 5.73 5.08 17.99
CA GLY A 118 6.31 4.82 19.32
C GLY A 118 7.58 3.97 19.30
N ARG A 119 7.82 3.23 18.21
CA ARG A 119 9.16 2.69 17.92
C ARG A 119 10.11 3.85 17.69
N LYS A 120 11.03 4.09 18.65
CA LYS A 120 12.30 4.75 18.35
C LYS A 120 12.83 4.12 17.06
N LEU A 121 13.00 4.93 16.02
CA LEU A 121 13.72 4.51 14.83
C LEU A 121 15.04 3.92 15.33
N ARG A 122 15.24 2.61 15.11
CA ARG A 122 16.58 2.06 15.21
C ARG A 122 17.34 2.69 14.06
N THR A 123 17.99 3.82 14.34
CA THR A 123 19.25 4.14 13.65
C THR A 123 20.05 2.84 13.72
N PRO A 124 20.44 2.24 12.58
CA PRO A 124 21.34 1.11 12.63
C PRO A 124 22.58 1.60 13.36
N GLU A 125 22.77 1.11 14.58
CA GLU A 125 23.95 1.39 15.38
C GLU A 125 25.15 1.01 14.52
N PRO A 126 26.14 1.91 14.30
CA PRO A 126 27.31 1.58 13.51
C PRO A 126 27.94 0.35 14.16
N ALA A 127 27.99 -0.75 13.40
CA ALA A 127 28.11 -2.09 13.97
C ALA A 127 29.29 -2.16 14.94
N ALA A 128 28.98 -2.24 16.24
CA ALA A 128 29.99 -2.34 17.29
C ALA A 128 30.91 -3.52 16.99
N ASP A 129 32.22 -3.31 17.12
CA ASP A 129 33.30 -4.19 16.63
C ASP A 129 33.15 -5.65 17.08
N THR A 130 32.32 -6.39 16.35
CA THR A 130 32.02 -7.77 16.66
C THR A 130 33.11 -8.61 16.05
N LYS A 131 34.15 -8.85 16.85
CA LYS A 131 35.28 -9.76 16.57
C LYS A 131 34.76 -10.97 15.77
N PRO A 132 35.25 -11.21 14.53
CA PRO A 132 34.55 -12.06 13.59
C PRO A 132 34.45 -13.49 14.13
N ALA A 133 33.21 -13.93 14.35
CA ALA A 133 32.92 -15.32 14.66
C ALA A 133 33.42 -16.18 13.49
N ALA A 134 34.24 -17.19 13.79
CA ALA A 134 34.83 -18.05 12.78
C ALA A 134 33.73 -18.65 11.89
N SER A 135 33.72 -18.25 10.61
CA SER A 135 32.76 -18.75 9.65
C SER A 135 32.98 -20.25 9.45
N LYS A 136 31.91 -21.04 9.58
CA LYS A 136 31.96 -22.45 9.18
C LYS A 136 32.35 -22.50 7.70
N PRO A 137 33.27 -23.40 7.29
CA PRO A 137 33.73 -23.46 5.91
C PRO A 137 32.52 -23.69 4.98
N ALA A 138 32.42 -22.87 3.93
CA ALA A 138 31.37 -22.99 2.95
C ALA A 138 31.49 -24.35 2.24
N LYS A 139 30.38 -25.09 2.13
CA LYS A 139 30.37 -26.34 1.36
C LYS A 139 30.65 -26.02 -0.11
N PRO A 140 31.55 -26.75 -0.79
CA PRO A 140 31.89 -26.47 -2.19
C PRO A 140 30.65 -26.65 -3.08
N LYS A 141 30.50 -25.76 -4.07
CA LYS A 141 29.44 -25.88 -5.08
C LYS A 141 29.72 -27.07 -5.98
N LEU A 142 28.78 -28.01 -6.04
CA LEU A 142 28.85 -29.16 -6.94
C LEU A 142 28.41 -28.75 -8.35
N VAL A 143 29.17 -29.16 -9.35
CA VAL A 143 28.87 -28.96 -10.78
C VAL A 143 28.63 -30.33 -11.42
N CYS A 144 27.52 -30.46 -12.13
CA CYS A 144 27.06 -31.72 -12.72
C CYS A 144 27.27 -31.72 -14.24
N ARG A 145 28.06 -32.67 -14.76
CA ARG A 145 28.22 -32.89 -16.21
C ARG A 145 27.78 -34.31 -16.59
N SER A 146 27.42 -34.51 -17.85
CA SER A 146 27.19 -35.83 -18.43
C SER A 146 28.51 -36.44 -18.88
N GLU A 147 28.84 -37.63 -18.38
CA GLU A 147 29.96 -38.41 -18.91
C GLU A 147 29.44 -39.27 -20.09
N GLU A 148 30.14 -39.22 -21.23
CA GLU A 148 29.83 -40.07 -22.38
C GLU A 148 30.22 -41.52 -22.09
N ASN A 149 29.22 -42.39 -21.95
CA ASN A 149 29.46 -43.84 -21.92
C ASN A 149 29.57 -44.37 -23.34
N ALA A 150 30.75 -44.86 -23.71
CA ALA A 150 30.88 -45.75 -24.86
C ALA A 150 29.91 -46.94 -24.68
N ARG A 151 29.04 -47.16 -25.69
CA ARG A 151 27.90 -48.12 -25.75
C ARG A 151 26.55 -47.59 -25.23
N GLY A 152 25.95 -46.66 -25.96
CA GLY A 152 24.54 -46.73 -26.36
C GLY A 152 23.45 -46.76 -25.28
N ARG A 153 23.67 -46.20 -24.10
CA ARG A 153 22.61 -45.93 -23.10
C ARG A 153 22.66 -44.48 -22.62
N ILE A 154 21.52 -44.01 -22.13
CA ILE A 154 21.27 -42.66 -21.63
C ILE A 154 22.43 -42.20 -20.72
N PRO A 155 23.04 -41.01 -20.98
CA PRO A 155 24.22 -40.57 -20.24
C PRO A 155 23.90 -40.33 -18.77
N LYS A 156 24.77 -40.80 -17.88
CA LYS A 156 24.68 -40.51 -16.44
C LYS A 156 25.24 -39.11 -16.19
N ARG A 157 24.54 -38.32 -15.37
CA ARG A 157 25.08 -37.06 -14.83
C ARG A 157 25.86 -37.36 -13.55
N VAL A 158 27.08 -36.86 -13.47
CA VAL A 158 27.96 -36.97 -12.29
C VAL A 158 28.20 -35.56 -11.75
N CYS A 159 28.03 -35.38 -10.44
CA CYS A 159 28.20 -34.10 -9.75
C CYS A 159 29.41 -34.17 -8.82
N LYS A 160 30.39 -33.29 -9.03
CA LYS A 160 31.65 -33.20 -8.26
C LYS A 160 31.96 -31.71 -7.98
N ALA A 161 32.92 -31.39 -7.11
CA ALA A 161 33.34 -29.99 -6.96
C ALA A 161 34.00 -29.49 -8.25
N GLN A 162 34.03 -28.17 -8.47
CA GLN A 162 34.65 -27.62 -9.70
C GLN A 162 36.15 -27.91 -9.76
N GLU A 163 36.83 -28.01 -8.61
CA GLU A 163 38.24 -28.39 -8.50
C GLU A 163 38.48 -29.84 -8.95
N ASP A 164 37.61 -30.79 -8.56
CA ASP A 164 37.64 -32.19 -9.01
C ASP A 164 37.42 -32.36 -10.52
N TRP A 165 36.75 -31.39 -11.16
CA TRP A 165 36.59 -31.33 -12.62
C TRP A 165 37.83 -30.78 -13.32
N ASN A 166 38.54 -29.85 -12.69
CA ASN A 166 39.75 -29.25 -13.22
C ASN A 166 40.96 -30.17 -13.07
N ALA A 167 40.97 -31.04 -12.05
CA ALA A 167 42.05 -32.00 -11.79
C ALA A 167 42.05 -33.26 -12.69
N GLN A 168 41.14 -33.37 -13.66
CA GLN A 168 41.06 -34.54 -14.55
C GLN A 168 42.08 -34.44 -15.71
N PRO A 169 42.82 -35.53 -16.03
CA PRO A 169 43.84 -35.53 -17.07
C PRO A 169 43.19 -35.40 -18.46
N GLY A 170 43.05 -34.16 -18.93
CA GLY A 170 42.39 -33.81 -20.20
C GLY A 170 42.08 -32.32 -20.34
N ASN A 171 41.87 -31.58 -19.24
CA ASN A 171 41.72 -30.13 -19.27
C ASN A 171 43.07 -29.39 -19.12
N MET A 172 44.00 -29.66 -20.04
CA MET A 172 45.21 -28.84 -20.21
C MET A 172 45.06 -28.04 -21.50
N THR A 173 44.34 -26.92 -21.43
CA THR A 173 44.17 -25.97 -22.55
C THR A 173 45.02 -24.74 -22.33
N ASP A 174 46.17 -24.74 -23.00
CA ASP A 174 47.04 -23.63 -23.41
C ASP A 174 47.30 -22.45 -22.46
N ASP A 175 48.56 -22.39 -22.02
CA ASP A 175 49.25 -21.15 -21.62
C ASP A 175 49.34 -20.17 -22.81
N LEU A 176 48.36 -19.27 -22.95
CA LEU A 176 48.53 -18.06 -23.76
C LEU A 176 47.99 -16.79 -23.08
N GLN A 177 48.90 -15.81 -22.99
CA GLN A 177 48.69 -14.38 -22.71
C GLN A 177 48.44 -13.94 -21.25
N THR A 178 49.54 -13.80 -20.51
CA THR A 178 49.99 -12.56 -19.81
C THR A 178 51.51 -12.65 -19.54
N LYS A 179 52.29 -11.60 -19.22
CA LYS A 179 52.02 -10.15 -19.08
C LYS A 179 53.17 -9.28 -19.64
N SER A 180 52.82 -8.08 -20.04
CA SER A 180 53.63 -6.90 -20.45
C SER A 180 54.69 -6.37 -19.45
N GLY A 181 55.89 -6.01 -19.96
CA GLY A 181 56.42 -4.63 -19.85
C GLY A 181 57.64 -4.28 -18.96
N SER A 182 58.56 -3.44 -19.52
CA SER A 182 59.70 -2.72 -18.87
C SER A 182 60.92 -3.57 -18.46
N VAL A 183 62.19 -3.13 -18.49
CA VAL A 183 62.90 -1.83 -18.51
C VAL A 183 64.10 -1.95 -19.50
N GLY A 184 64.75 -0.94 -20.11
CA GLY A 184 64.67 0.54 -19.99
C GLY A 184 65.48 1.26 -21.11
N GLY A 185 66.66 1.81 -20.79
CA GLY A 185 67.62 2.47 -21.71
C GLY A 185 69.04 2.49 -21.15
#